data_AF-A0A2T4YB99-F1
#
_entry.id   AF-A0A2T4YB99-F1
#
_cell.length_a   1.000
_cell.length_b   1.000
_cell.length_c   1.000
_cell.angle_alpha   90.00
_cell.angle_beta   90.00
_cell.angle_gamma   90.00
#
_symmetry.space_group_name_H-M   'P 1'
#
loop_
_entity.id
_entity.type
_entity.pdbx_description
1 polymer ?
#
loop_
_entity_poly.entity_id
_entity_poly.type
_entity_poly.pdbx_seq_one_letter_code
_entity_poly.pdbx_strand_id
1 'polypeptide(L)'
;MTPFQYDAGRPRPGQQAYVIEIGETQAGLVSRRGDERYFTFIAASSTFHALEGHRFATPGAAELAARQLAAPRRGGTARLAS
;
A
#
# COMPACT_ATOMS: atom_id res chain seq x y z
N MET A 1 -30.26 -27.99 12.97
CA MET A 1 -30.20 -26.59 12.51
C MET A 1 -28.84 -26.06 12.91
N THR A 2 -27.83 -26.16 12.05
CA THR A 2 -26.48 -25.66 12.30
C THR A 2 -26.49 -24.13 12.21
N PRO A 3 -25.94 -23.40 13.19
CA PRO A 3 -25.81 -21.95 13.05
C PRO A 3 -24.80 -21.65 11.95
N PHE A 4 -25.22 -20.91 10.93
CA PHE A 4 -24.32 -20.26 9.99
C PHE A 4 -23.57 -19.18 10.77
N GLN A 5 -22.37 -19.50 11.25
CA GLN A 5 -21.47 -18.50 11.80
C GLN A 5 -21.09 -17.56 10.66
N TYR A 6 -21.64 -16.34 10.71
CA TYR A 6 -21.16 -15.23 9.91
C TYR A 6 -19.75 -14.88 10.40
N ASP A 7 -18.72 -15.47 9.77
CA ASP A 7 -17.32 -15.05 9.89
C ASP A 7 -17.12 -13.72 9.16
N ALA A 8 -17.85 -12.70 9.60
CA ALA A 8 -17.72 -11.35 9.09
C ALA A 8 -16.55 -10.68 9.83
N GLY A 9 -15.37 -10.74 9.22
CA GLY A 9 -14.36 -9.69 9.38
C GLY A 9 -13.19 -9.97 10.32
N ARG A 10 -13.03 -11.17 10.89
CA ARG A 10 -11.75 -11.49 11.51
C ARG A 10 -10.77 -11.82 10.38
N PRO A 11 -9.64 -11.10 10.23
CA PRO A 11 -8.60 -11.56 9.33
C PRO A 11 -8.31 -13.02 9.66
N ARG A 12 -8.53 -13.91 8.68
CA ARG A 12 -8.28 -15.35 8.84
C ARG A 12 -6.89 -15.48 9.44
N PRO A 13 -6.66 -16.34 10.45
CA PRO A 13 -5.33 -16.52 11.03
C PRO A 13 -4.32 -16.78 9.89
N GLY A 14 -3.50 -15.76 9.59
CA GLY A 14 -2.60 -15.73 8.43
C GLY A 14 -2.76 -14.53 7.49
N GLN A 15 -3.97 -14.00 7.25
CA GLN A 15 -4.16 -12.86 6.35
C GLN A 15 -3.98 -11.54 7.11
N GLN A 16 -3.07 -10.69 6.62
CA GLN A 16 -2.81 -9.37 7.20
C GLN A 16 -3.02 -8.32 6.12
N ALA A 17 -3.71 -7.23 6.45
CA ALA A 17 -3.92 -6.12 5.53
C ALA A 17 -3.79 -4.79 6.31
N TYR A 18 -3.07 -3.85 5.71
CA TYR A 18 -2.78 -2.53 6.27
C TYR A 18 -3.08 -1.47 5.21
N VAL A 19 -3.67 -0.35 5.62
CA VAL A 19 -3.79 0.83 4.75
C VAL A 19 -2.57 1.72 4.97
N ILE A 20 -1.99 2.21 3.89
CA ILE A 20 -0.89 3.16 3.92
C ILE A 20 -1.45 4.54 3.55
N GLU A 21 -1.28 5.50 4.47
CA GLU A 21 -1.69 6.88 4.30
C GLU A 21 -0.47 7.79 4.35
N ILE A 22 -0.41 8.77 3.43
CA ILE A 22 0.68 9.73 3.31
C ILE A 22 0.09 11.12 3.39
N GLY A 23 0.27 11.78 4.54
CA GLY A 23 -0.46 13.01 4.85
C GLY A 23 -1.96 12.73 4.85
N GLU A 24 -2.71 13.44 4.00
CA GLU A 24 -4.16 13.25 3.84
C GLU A 24 -4.52 12.32 2.67
N THR A 25 -3.53 11.75 1.98
CA THR A 25 -3.76 10.91 0.80
C THR A 25 -3.62 9.43 1.15
N GLN A 26 -4.66 8.64 0.86
CA GLN A 26 -4.56 7.19 0.89
C GLN A 26 -3.64 6.74 -0.26
N ALA A 27 -2.48 6.18 0.08
CA ALA A 27 -1.48 5.77 -0.90
C ALA A 27 -1.81 4.39 -1.47
N GLY A 28 -2.25 3.47 -0.62
CA GLY A 28 -2.56 2.12 -1.04
C GLY A 28 -2.88 1.18 0.12
N LEU A 29 -3.09 -0.08 -0.26
CA LEU A 29 -3.31 -1.19 0.67
C LEU A 29 -2.15 -2.18 0.54
N VAL A 30 -1.69 -2.67 1.68
CA VAL A 30 -0.59 -3.62 1.79
C VAL A 30 -1.15 -4.88 2.41
N SER A 31 -1.19 -5.96 1.64
CA SER A 31 -1.78 -7.23 2.08
C SER A 31 -0.81 -8.39 1.96
N ARG A 32 -0.96 -9.35 2.86
CA ARG A 32 -0.19 -10.59 2.90
C ARG A 32 -1.12 -11.74 3.24
N ARG A 33 -0.99 -12.86 2.52
CA ARG A 33 -1.64 -14.13 2.91
C ARG A 33 -0.77 -14.89 3.92
N GLY A 34 -1.39 -15.82 4.66
CA GLY A 34 -0.72 -16.51 5.79
C GLY A 34 0.50 -17.32 5.43
N ASP A 35 0.50 -17.85 4.20
CA ASP A 35 1.55 -18.62 3.58
C ASP A 35 2.58 -17.77 2.83
N GLU A 36 2.25 -16.52 2.51
CA GLU A 36 3.16 -15.60 1.83
C GLU A 36 4.18 -15.04 2.82
N ARG A 37 5.39 -14.71 2.34
CA ARG A 37 6.44 -14.07 3.15
C ARG A 37 6.47 -12.55 3.01
N TYR A 38 5.87 -12.05 1.94
CA TYR A 38 5.91 -10.65 1.56
C TYR A 38 4.52 -10.06 1.57
N PHE A 39 4.46 -8.77 1.84
CA PHE A 39 3.28 -7.98 1.62
C PHE A 39 3.29 -7.43 0.20
N THR A 40 2.14 -7.47 -0.46
CA THR A 40 1.93 -6.88 -1.79
C THR A 40 1.23 -5.54 -1.65
N PHE A 41 1.80 -4.51 -2.28
CA PHE A 41 1.21 -3.17 -2.33
C PHE A 41 0.22 -3.06 -3.50
N ILE A 42 -0.95 -2.49 -3.23
CA ILE A 42 -2.02 -2.22 -4.18
C ILE A 42 -2.28 -0.71 -4.10
N ALA A 43 -1.99 0.01 -5.17
CA ALA A 43 -2.07 1.46 -5.22
C ALA A 43 -3.53 1.94 -5.21
N ALA A 44 -3.80 2.95 -4.39
CA ALA A 44 -5.11 3.60 -4.34
C ALA A 44 -5.24 4.74 -5.38
N SER A 45 -4.13 5.24 -5.92
CA SER A 45 -4.12 6.28 -6.95
C SER A 45 -2.91 6.17 -7.89
N SER A 46 -2.99 6.83 -9.04
CA SER A 46 -1.93 6.83 -10.07
C SER A 46 -0.59 7.38 -9.56
N THR A 47 -0.59 8.26 -8.57
CA THR A 47 0.61 8.78 -7.90
C THR A 47 1.50 7.65 -7.35
N PHE A 48 0.90 6.55 -6.89
CA PHE A 48 1.61 5.43 -6.28
C PHE A 48 1.68 4.19 -7.18
N HIS A 49 1.30 4.31 -8.46
CA HIS A 49 1.32 3.18 -9.40
C HIS A 49 2.71 2.55 -9.56
N ALA A 50 3.78 3.33 -9.32
CA ALA A 50 5.14 2.81 -9.29
C ALA A 50 5.38 1.74 -8.21
N LEU A 51 4.51 1.62 -7.19
CA LEU A 51 4.53 0.57 -6.17
C LEU A 51 3.49 -0.52 -6.41
N GLU A 52 2.66 -0.43 -7.44
CA GLU A 52 1.65 -1.45 -7.73
C GLU A 52 2.31 -2.83 -7.86
N GLY A 53 1.77 -3.82 -7.15
CA GLY A 53 2.29 -5.19 -7.12
C GLY A 53 3.65 -5.36 -6.46
N HIS A 54 4.28 -4.29 -5.94
CA HIS A 54 5.58 -4.40 -5.28
C HIS A 54 5.47 -5.18 -3.98
N ARG A 55 6.48 -6.03 -3.77
CA ARG A 55 6.57 -6.91 -2.60
C ARG A 55 7.51 -6.33 -1.56
N PHE A 56 7.00 -6.18 -0.35
CA PHE A 56 7.72 -5.63 0.80
C PHE A 56 7.82 -6.66 1.92
N ALA A 57 8.94 -6.66 2.64
CA ALA A 57 9.12 -7.53 3.79
C ALA A 57 8.21 -7.13 4.97
N THR A 58 7.92 -5.83 5.10
CA THR A 58 7.08 -5.28 6.17
C THR A 58 6.18 -4.15 5.63
N PRO A 59 5.06 -3.85 6.29
CA PRO A 59 4.23 -2.70 5.93
C PRO A 59 4.98 -1.37 6.02
N GLY A 60 5.89 -1.22 7.00
CA GLY A 60 6.70 -0.01 7.14
C GLY A 60 7.67 0.24 5.98
N ALA A 61 8.18 -0.82 5.34
CA ALA A 61 8.98 -0.67 4.12
C ALA A 61 8.14 -0.13 2.95
N ALA A 62 6.88 -0.58 2.85
CA ALA A 62 5.94 -0.11 1.86
C ALA A 62 5.55 1.37 2.10
N GLU A 63 5.32 1.74 3.37
CA GLU A 63 5.08 3.14 3.77
C GLU A 63 6.26 4.04 3.39
N LEU A 64 7.49 3.62 3.69
CA LEU A 64 8.69 4.40 3.36
C LEU A 64 8.81 4.63 1.85
N ALA A 65 8.55 3.60 1.04
CA ALA A 65 8.55 3.73 -0.42
C ALA A 65 7.45 4.69 -0.90
N ALA A 66 6.25 4.62 -0.33
CA ALA A 66 5.16 5.53 -0.65
C ALA A 66 5.51 6.98 -0.26
N ARG A 67 6.11 7.21 0.91
CA ARG A 67 6.61 8.52 1.34
C ARG A 67 7.63 9.09 0.36
N GLN A 68 8.55 8.25 -0.14
CA GLN A 68 9.55 8.69 -1.12
C GLN A 68 8.93 9.10 -2.46
N LEU A 69 7.88 8.43 -2.91
CA LEU A 69 7.16 8.81 -4.14
C LEU A 69 6.30 10.06 -3.97
N ALA A 70 5.69 10.23 -2.80
CA ALA A 70 4.90 11.42 -2.48
C ALA A 70 5.77 12.65 -2.20
N ALA A 71 7.05 12.45 -1.90
CA ALA A 71 7.98 13.55 -1.71
C ALA A 71 8.00 14.43 -2.98
N PRO A 72 7.81 15.75 -2.87
CA PRO A 72 7.82 16.62 -4.02
C PRO A 72 9.14 16.42 -4.78
N ARG A 73 9.04 16.01 -6.05
CA ARG A 73 10.20 15.92 -6.94
C ARG A 73 10.81 17.31 -7.06
N ARG A 74 11.84 17.59 -6.26
CA ARG A 74 12.70 18.77 -6.41
C ARG A 74 13.53 18.57 -7.67
N GLY A 75 12.95 18.80 -8.84
CA GLY A 75 13.69 18.70 -10.09
C GLY A 75 12.82 18.70 -11.34
N GLY A 76 12.76 19.86 -12.01
CA GLY A 76 12.59 19.93 -13.46
C GLY A 76 11.25 20.46 -13.96
N THR A 77 11.07 21.78 -13.94
CA THR A 77 10.94 22.62 -15.15
C THR A 77 10.95 24.10 -14.74
N ALA A 78 12.14 24.67 -14.62
CA ALA A 78 12.28 26.07 -14.99
C ALA A 78 12.04 26.13 -16.50
N ARG A 79 10.82 26.47 -16.91
CA ARG A 79 10.55 26.88 -18.28
C ARG A 79 11.18 28.25 -18.46
N LEU A 80 12.47 28.28 -18.79
CA LEU A 80 13.11 29.47 -19.33
C LEU A 80 12.59 29.65 -20.76
N ALA A 81 11.84 30.72 -20.95
CA ALA A 81 11.48 31.25 -22.24
C ALA A 81 12.73 31.79 -22.95
N SER A 82 12.80 31.59 -24.26
CA SER A 82 13.62 32.34 -25.21
C SER A 82 12.81 32.55 -26.47
#